data_AF-A0A965XII3-F1
#
_entry.id   AF-A0A965XII3-F1
#
_cell.length_a   1.000
_cell.length_b   1.000
_cell.length_c   1.000
_cell.angle_alpha   90.00
_cell.angle_beta   90.00
_cell.angle_gamma   90.00
#
_symmetry.space_group_name_H-M   'P 1'
#
loop_
_entity.id
_entity.type
_entity.pdbx_description
1 polymer ?
#
loop_
_entity_poly.entity_id
_entity_poly.type
_entity_poly.pdbx_seq_one_letter_code
_entity_poly.pdbx_strand_id
1 'polypeptide(L)' 'MEDKVKEQILAVRDTGLTNMFDTCTVQRIAHEMNFFELVLFLEEHKDKYVRFILTGEE' A
#
# COMPACT_ATOMS: atom_id res chain seq x y z
N MET A 1 -4.44 4.35 10.10
CA MET A 1 -3.27 4.04 9.26
C MET A 1 -2.10 4.83 9.85
N GLU A 2 -0.91 4.26 9.96
CA GLU A 2 0.24 5.08 10.36
C GLU A 2 0.65 6.00 9.20
N ASP A 3 1.02 7.25 9.49
CA ASP A 3 1.42 8.23 8.48
C ASP A 3 2.52 7.70 7.55
N LYS A 4 3.43 6.88 8.09
CA LYS A 4 4.50 6.24 7.33
C LYS A 4 4.00 5.21 6.31
N VAL A 5 2.99 4.40 6.67
CA VAL A 5 2.36 3.44 5.73
C VAL A 5 1.66 4.20 4.60
N LYS A 6 1.03 5.34 4.91
CA LYS A 6 0.40 6.20 3.92
C LYS A 6 1.41 6.73 2.90
N GLU A 7 2.54 7.25 3.36
CA GLU A 7 3.62 7.71 2.49
C GLU A 7 4.16 6.59 1.60
N GLN A 8 4.31 5.37 2.15
CA GLN A 8 4.74 4.20 1.38
C GLN A 8 3.72 3.82 0.30
N ILE A 9 2.41 3.86 0.60
CA ILE A 9 1.35 3.59 -0.39
C ILE A 9 1.41 4.61 -1.52
N LEU A 10 1.58 5.89 -1.19
CA LEU A 10 1.69 6.97 -2.18
C LEU A 10 2.95 6.81 -3.03
N ALA A 11 4.09 6.44 -2.42
CA ALA A 11 5.33 6.17 -3.15
C ALA A 11 5.16 4.99 -4.14
N VAL A 12 4.49 3.91 -3.74
CA VAL A 12 4.18 2.79 -4.65
C VAL A 12 3.24 3.24 -5.77
N ARG A 13 2.21 4.03 -5.44
CA ARG A 13 1.27 4.58 -6.43
C ARG A 13 1.98 5.46 -7.47
N ASP A 14 2.88 6.32 -7.01
CA ASP A 14 3.60 7.28 -7.86
C ASP A 14 4.58 6.56 -8.81
N THR A 15 4.95 5.31 -8.55
CA THR A 15 5.71 4.48 -9.50
C THR A 15 4.90 4.14 -10.77
N GLY A 16 3.57 4.10 -10.68
CA GLY A 16 2.69 3.74 -11.79
C GLY A 16 2.87 2.30 -12.32
N LEU A 17 3.60 1.43 -11.60
CA LEU A 17 3.95 0.08 -12.06
C LEU A 17 2.79 -0.92 -11.99
N THR A 18 1.81 -0.70 -11.11
CA THR A 18 0.68 -1.60 -10.92
C THR A 18 -0.61 -0.84 -10.60
N ASN A 19 -1.74 -1.53 -10.78
CA ASN A 19 -3.00 -1.09 -10.23
C ASN A 19 -2.96 -1.24 -8.69
N MET A 20 -3.37 -0.21 -7.95
CA MET A 20 -3.34 -0.23 -6.48
C MET A 20 -4.29 -1.26 -5.86
N PHE A 21 -5.26 -1.80 -6.60
CA PHE A 21 -6.10 -2.92 -6.15
C PHE A 21 -5.46 -4.30 -6.33
N ASP A 22 -4.38 -4.40 -7.12
CA ASP A 22 -3.57 -5.61 -7.18
C ASP A 22 -2.63 -5.65 -5.98
N THR A 23 -3.18 -6.02 -4.82
CA THR A 23 -2.45 -6.06 -3.55
C THR A 23 -1.24 -6.98 -3.59
N CYS A 24 -1.28 -8.07 -4.37
CA CYS A 24 -0.17 -9.00 -4.51
C CYS A 24 1.03 -8.32 -5.18
N THR A 25 0.78 -7.58 -6.26
CA THR A 25 1.83 -6.84 -6.96
C THR A 25 2.31 -5.63 -6.15
N VAL A 26 1.39 -4.90 -5.50
CA VAL A 26 1.74 -3.80 -4.58
C VAL A 26 2.65 -4.30 -3.46
N GLN A 27 2.37 -5.48 -2.88
CA GLN A 27 3.18 -6.07 -1.82
C GLN A 27 4.59 -6.45 -2.32
N ARG A 28 4.72 -6.95 -3.55
CA ARG A 28 6.02 -7.22 -4.17
C ARG A 28 6.83 -5.94 -4.37
N ILE A 29 6.22 -4.91 -4.94
CA ILE A 29 6.87 -3.61 -5.15
C ILE A 29 7.26 -2.99 -3.80
N ALA A 30 6.37 -3.03 -2.81
CA ALA A 30 6.66 -2.57 -1.46
C ALA A 30 7.86 -3.32 -0.85
N HIS A 31 7.94 -4.63 -1.03
CA HIS A 31 9.09 -5.43 -0.59
C HIS A 31 10.39 -5.02 -1.31
N GLU A 32 10.36 -4.82 -2.64
CA GLU A 32 11.51 -4.35 -3.43
C GLU A 32 11.98 -2.95 -3.01
N MET A 33 11.05 -2.08 -2.59
CA MET A 33 11.32 -0.74 -2.07
C MET A 33 11.71 -0.73 -0.57
N ASN A 34 11.83 -1.90 0.07
CA ASN A 34 12.09 -2.07 1.51
C ASN A 34 11.01 -1.47 2.43
N PHE A 35 9.77 -1.35 1.95
CA PHE A 35 8.59 -0.92 2.71
C PHE A 35 7.97 -2.09 3.47
N PHE A 36 8.72 -2.67 4.41
CA PHE A 36 8.28 -3.87 5.16
C PHE A 36 7.03 -3.61 6.01
N GLU A 37 6.83 -2.38 6.48
CA GLU A 37 5.62 -1.97 7.21
C GLU A 37 4.39 -2.03 6.30
N LEU A 38 4.47 -1.52 5.07
CA LEU A 38 3.40 -1.66 4.09
C LEU A 38 3.13 -3.12 3.73
N VAL A 39 4.17 -3.95 3.61
CA VAL A 39 4.02 -5.39 3.35
C VAL A 39 3.22 -6.09 4.46
N LEU A 40 3.54 -5.80 5.72
CA LEU A 40 2.82 -6.34 6.88
C LEU A 40 1.40 -5.77 6.98
N PHE A 41 1.26 -4.46 6.79
CA PHE A 41 -0.03 -3.77 6.81
C PHE A 41 -0.99 -4.34 5.77
N LEU A 42 -0.49 -4.65 4.57
CA LEU A 42 -1.28 -5.29 3.52
C LEU A 42 -1.74 -6.69 3.88
N GLU A 43 -1.09 -7.41 4.79
CA GLU A 43 -1.59 -8.72 5.26
C GLU A 43 -2.62 -8.57 6.39
N GLU A 44 -2.36 -7.68 7.34
CA GLU A 44 -3.18 -7.53 8.55
C GLU A 44 -4.44 -6.68 8.32
N HIS A 45 -4.38 -5.74 7.37
CA HIS A 45 -5.37 -4.65 7.24
C HIS A 45 -5.77 -4.35 5.77
N LYS A 46 -6.08 -5.40 5.00
CA LYS A 46 -6.55 -5.27 3.58
C LYS A 46 -7.78 -4.37 3.43
N ASP A 47 -8.70 -4.44 4.37
CA ASP A 47 -9.92 -3.64 4.40
C ASP A 47 -9.62 -2.13 4.50
N LYS A 48 -8.72 -1.74 5.41
CA LYS A 48 -8.29 -0.34 5.58
C LYS A 48 -7.54 0.16 4.35
N TYR A 49 -6.69 -0.68 3.77
CA TYR A 49 -5.97 -0.35 2.54
C TYR A 49 -6.96 -0.07 1.38
N VAL A 50 -7.88 -0.99 1.12
CA VAL A 50 -8.86 -0.85 0.03
C VAL A 50 -9.76 0.38 0.25
N ARG A 51 -10.21 0.61 1.49
CA ARG A 51 -10.97 1.81 1.85
C ARG A 51 -10.17 3.08 1.54
N PHE A 52 -8.92 3.15 1.98
CA PHE A 52 -8.05 4.29 1.71
C PHE A 52 -7.85 4.55 0.21
N ILE A 53 -7.66 3.51 -0.60
CA ILE A 53 -7.54 3.67 -2.06
C ILE A 53 -8.85 4.18 -2.70
N LEU A 54 -10.01 3.79 -2.16
CA LEU A 54 -11.32 4.18 -2.70
C LEU A 54 -11.78 5.58 -2.26
N THR A 55 -11.60 5.92 -0.98
CA THR A 55 -12.17 7.12 -0.38
C THR A 55 -11.14 8.21 -0.11
N GLY A 56 -9.85 7.86 -0.03
CA GLY A 56 -8.80 8.75 0.48
C GLY A 56 -8.93 9.05 1.98
N GLU A 57 -9.92 8.45 2.65
CA GLU A 57 -10.23 8.61 4.06
C GLU A 57 -9.81 7.35 4.83
N GLU A 58 -9.24 7.55 6.03
CA GLU A 58 -8.73 6.50 6.92
C GLU A 58 -9.80 5.52 7.45
#